data_AF-A0A3B6BXL8-F1
#
_entry.id   AF-A0A3B6BXL8-F1
#
_cell.length_a   1.000
_cell.length_b   1.000
_cell.length_c   1.000
_cell.angle_alpha   90.00
_cell.angle_beta   90.00
_cell.angle_gamma   90.00
#
_symmetry.space_group_name_H-M   'P 1'
#
loop_
_entity.id
_entity.type
_entity.pdbx_description
1 polymer ?
#
loop_
_entity_poly.entity_id
_entity_poly.type
_entity_poly.pdbx_seq_one_letter_code
_entity_poly.pdbx_strand_id
1 'polypeptide(L)'
;MSLASNVSNDATVQRSCDTNIISVHPSLELRFVFEPRKETSCCLQIMNKTNSIIAFNIKINQNKYSVRPSQGTMPPCSCRYVIVKLQAQEAVPPNMRCHDMLFVQNTGITQDLASRDGEIDYLELFEKAMADKVVDVVRLPIVYVTPEQ
;
A
#
# COMPACT_ATOMS: atom_id res chain seq x y z
N MET A 1 17.90 47.73 3.27
CA MET A 1 16.66 46.96 3.48
C MET A 1 16.74 45.74 2.57
N SER A 2 17.14 44.59 3.13
CA SER A 2 17.40 43.37 2.35
C SER A 2 16.11 42.56 2.21
N LEU A 3 15.92 42.05 0.99
CA LEU A 3 14.82 41.22 0.53
C LEU A 3 14.64 40.00 1.42
N ALA A 4 13.41 39.77 1.88
CA ALA A 4 13.01 38.50 2.47
C ALA A 4 12.92 37.46 1.34
N SER A 5 13.83 36.49 1.38
CA SER A 5 13.78 35.29 0.55
C SER A 5 12.57 34.44 0.96
N ASN A 6 11.66 34.20 0.01
CA ASN A 6 10.59 33.21 0.14
C ASN A 6 11.21 31.82 0.31
N VAL A 7 11.12 31.27 1.52
CA VAL A 7 11.45 29.86 1.78
C VAL A 7 10.29 29.03 1.24
N SER A 8 10.49 28.42 0.07
CA SER A 8 9.61 27.38 -0.45
C SER A 8 9.72 26.16 0.45
N ASN A 9 8.67 25.83 1.20
CA ASN A 9 8.56 24.59 1.97
C ASN A 9 8.29 23.42 1.01
N ASP A 10 9.32 23.00 0.27
CA ASP A 10 9.25 21.87 -0.63
C ASP A 10 9.58 20.59 0.14
N ALA A 11 8.54 19.95 0.70
CA ALA A 11 8.67 18.65 1.38
C ALA A 11 8.86 17.57 0.30
N THR A 12 10.13 17.35 -0.04
CA THR A 12 10.59 16.67 -1.25
C THR A 12 10.35 15.16 -1.19
N VAL A 13 9.40 14.69 -2.00
CA VAL A 13 9.30 13.27 -2.37
C VAL A 13 10.55 12.91 -3.16
N GLN A 14 11.25 11.84 -2.80
CA GLN A 14 12.47 11.45 -3.50
C GLN A 14 12.12 10.66 -4.75
N ARG A 15 12.45 11.23 -5.91
CA ARG A 15 12.35 10.58 -7.21
C ARG A 15 13.41 9.47 -7.28
N SER A 16 13.02 8.24 -7.00
CA SER A 16 13.82 7.06 -7.37
C SER A 16 13.66 6.82 -8.87
N CYS A 17 14.76 6.69 -9.60
CA CYS A 17 14.74 6.26 -11.01
C CYS A 17 14.52 4.74 -11.17
N ASP A 18 14.45 4.02 -10.06
CA ASP A 18 14.18 2.59 -10.03
C ASP A 18 12.66 2.38 -9.94
N THR A 19 12.02 2.13 -11.07
CA THR A 19 10.71 1.46 -11.08
C THR A 19 10.92 0.12 -10.39
N ASN A 20 10.28 -0.15 -9.24
CA ASN A 20 10.43 -1.37 -8.42
C ASN A 20 11.30 -1.21 -7.14
N ILE A 21 10.99 -0.23 -6.29
CA ILE A 21 11.65 -0.06 -4.96
C ILE A 21 11.16 -1.03 -3.87
N ILE A 22 10.03 -1.71 -4.09
CA ILE A 22 9.49 -2.74 -3.17
C ILE A 22 9.43 -4.13 -3.81
N SER A 23 9.27 -5.17 -2.99
CA SER A 23 8.67 -6.43 -3.43
C SER A 23 7.45 -6.76 -2.56
N VAL A 24 6.53 -7.53 -3.13
CA VAL A 24 5.31 -7.97 -2.47
C VAL A 24 5.20 -9.49 -2.53
N HIS A 25 4.80 -10.10 -1.43
CA HIS A 25 4.57 -11.54 -1.33
C HIS A 25 3.20 -11.82 -0.68
N PRO A 26 2.33 -12.62 -1.31
CA PRO A 26 2.49 -13.27 -2.63
C PRO A 26 2.62 -12.25 -3.78
N SER A 27 3.28 -12.63 -4.88
CA SER A 27 3.59 -11.72 -5.99
C SER A 27 2.60 -11.76 -7.16
N LEU A 28 1.82 -12.84 -7.28
CA LEU A 28 0.89 -13.06 -8.39
C LEU A 28 -0.53 -12.61 -8.05
N GLU A 29 -1.05 -13.05 -6.92
CA GLU A 29 -2.44 -12.84 -6.51
C GLU A 29 -2.60 -13.04 -5.00
N LEU A 30 -3.62 -12.42 -4.41
CA LEU A 30 -4.04 -12.70 -3.04
C LEU A 30 -5.22 -13.68 -3.05
N ARG A 31 -5.04 -14.80 -2.35
CA ARG A 31 -6.05 -15.86 -2.25
C ARG A 31 -6.85 -15.72 -0.96
N PHE A 32 -8.16 -15.76 -1.09
CA PHE A 32 -9.08 -15.85 0.04
C PHE A 32 -9.85 -17.15 -0.05
N VAL A 33 -9.78 -17.95 1.02
CA VAL A 33 -10.69 -19.09 1.20
C VAL A 33 -12.08 -18.52 1.45
N PHE A 34 -12.96 -18.66 0.46
CA PHE A 34 -14.29 -18.05 0.51
C PHE A 34 -15.32 -19.04 1.05
N GLU A 35 -16.04 -18.61 2.08
CA GLU A 35 -17.21 -19.30 2.60
C GLU A 35 -18.33 -18.28 2.86
N PRO A 36 -19.57 -18.55 2.44
CA PRO A 36 -20.68 -17.63 2.69
C PRO A 36 -20.90 -17.46 4.18
N ARG A 37 -21.18 -16.22 4.60
CA ARG A 37 -21.43 -15.79 5.99
C ARG A 37 -20.22 -15.94 6.93
N LYS A 38 -19.02 -16.15 6.41
CA LYS A 38 -17.78 -16.19 7.20
C LYS A 38 -16.82 -15.09 6.77
N GLU A 39 -16.14 -14.49 7.73
CA GLU A 39 -14.97 -13.66 7.45
C GLU A 39 -13.74 -14.53 7.19
N THR A 40 -12.82 -14.00 6.40
CA THR A 40 -11.54 -14.66 6.11
C THR A 40 -10.46 -13.60 5.91
N SER A 41 -9.20 -13.97 6.13
CA SER A 41 -8.08 -13.05 6.00
C SER A 41 -6.89 -13.70 5.34
N CYS A 42 -6.10 -12.90 4.64
CA CYS A 42 -4.78 -13.29 4.18
C CYS A 42 -3.74 -12.25 4.63
N CYS A 43 -2.47 -12.64 4.56
CA CYS A 43 -1.33 -11.80 4.89
C CYS A 43 -0.57 -11.47 3.60
N LEU A 44 -0.30 -10.18 3.41
CA LEU A 44 0.58 -9.65 2.38
C LEU A 44 1.86 -9.17 3.07
N GLN A 45 3.02 -9.61 2.60
CA GLN A 45 4.31 -9.05 2.99
C GLN A 45 4.75 -8.02 1.96
N ILE A 46 5.19 -6.86 2.44
CA ILE A 46 5.85 -5.82 1.64
C ILE A 46 7.29 -5.74 2.14
N MET A 47 8.25 -5.69 1.22
CA MET A 47 9.68 -5.53 1.52
C MET A 47 10.20 -4.28 0.83
N ASN A 48 10.86 -3.41 1.59
CA ASN A 48 11.62 -2.29 1.07
C ASN A 48 13.00 -2.81 0.64
N LYS A 49 13.32 -2.71 -0.65
CA LYS A 49 14.60 -3.20 -1.21
C LYS A 49 15.67 -2.12 -1.27
N THR A 50 15.33 -0.90 -0.87
CA THR A 50 16.20 0.27 -1.00
C THR A 50 16.95 0.57 0.29
N ASN A 51 17.97 1.40 0.15
CA ASN A 51 18.71 2.00 1.27
C ASN A 51 18.04 3.28 1.82
N SER A 52 16.82 3.60 1.37
CA SER A 52 16.07 4.80 1.75
C SER A 52 14.76 4.42 2.48
N ILE A 53 14.17 5.40 3.17
CA ILE A 53 12.83 5.24 3.76
C ILE A 53 11.80 5.33 2.63
N ILE A 54 10.80 4.46 2.68
CA ILE A 54 9.65 4.52 1.77
C ILE A 54 8.36 4.71 2.55
N ALA A 55 7.35 5.27 1.90
CA ALA A 55 5.97 5.22 2.34
C ALA A 55 5.17 4.24 1.46
N PHE A 56 4.20 3.54 2.05
CA PHE A 56 3.25 2.68 1.35
C PHE A 56 1.81 3.06 1.69
N ASN A 57 0.90 2.81 0.75
CA ASN A 57 -0.54 2.97 0.90
C ASN A 57 -1.27 1.86 0.13
N ILE A 58 -2.18 1.19 0.82
CA ILE A 58 -2.94 0.05 0.32
C ILE A 58 -4.34 0.53 -0.05
N LYS A 59 -4.70 0.32 -1.31
CA LYS A 59 -6.05 0.56 -1.81
C LYS A 59 -6.62 -0.75 -2.36
N ILE A 60 -7.92 -0.92 -2.23
CA ILE A 60 -8.66 -2.02 -2.86
C ILE A 60 -9.85 -1.39 -3.57
N ASN A 61 -10.19 -1.88 -4.77
CA ASN A 61 -11.32 -1.35 -5.55
C ASN A 61 -12.71 -1.71 -4.99
N GLN A 62 -12.78 -2.51 -3.91
CA GLN A 62 -14.00 -2.92 -3.24
C GLN A 62 -13.97 -2.57 -1.74
N ASN A 63 -15.13 -2.24 -1.19
CA ASN A 63 -15.30 -1.83 0.21
C ASN A 63 -15.52 -3.01 1.20
N LYS A 64 -15.67 -4.24 0.70
CA LYS A 64 -15.86 -5.46 1.51
C LYS A 64 -14.57 -5.96 2.17
N TYR A 65 -13.47 -5.23 2.06
CA TYR A 65 -12.18 -5.56 2.65
C TYR A 65 -11.78 -4.53 3.69
N SER A 66 -11.11 -4.98 4.74
CA SER A 66 -10.37 -4.12 5.67
C SER A 66 -8.89 -4.48 5.63
N VAL A 67 -8.02 -3.47 5.79
CA VAL A 67 -6.57 -3.62 5.67
C VAL A 67 -5.90 -3.05 6.91
N ARG A 68 -4.98 -3.81 7.53
CA ARG A 68 -4.19 -3.35 8.69
C ARG A 68 -2.73 -3.80 8.62
N PRO A 69 -1.76 -2.87 8.68
CA PRO A 69 -1.91 -1.44 8.44
C PRO A 69 -2.28 -1.15 6.97
N SER A 70 -3.12 -0.13 6.71
CA SER A 70 -3.44 0.30 5.34
C SER A 70 -2.43 1.27 4.75
N GLN A 71 -1.64 1.94 5.59
CA GLN A 71 -0.61 2.89 5.17
C GLN A 71 0.51 2.94 6.23
N GLY A 72 1.68 3.42 5.85
CA GLY A 72 2.80 3.53 6.78
C GLY A 72 4.12 3.86 6.10
N THR A 73 5.15 4.06 6.90
CA THR A 73 6.54 4.12 6.44
C THR A 73 7.27 2.82 6.72
N MET A 74 8.32 2.57 5.94
CA MET A 74 9.20 1.41 6.09
C MET A 74 10.66 1.87 6.02
N PRO A 75 11.48 1.55 7.04
CA PRO A 75 12.92 1.77 7.00
C PRO A 75 13.60 1.04 5.84
N PRO A 76 14.84 1.42 5.50
CA PRO A 76 15.69 0.67 4.57
C PRO A 76 15.72 -0.82 4.87
N CYS A 77 15.71 -1.67 3.82
CA CYS A 77 15.87 -3.12 3.93
C CYS A 77 14.92 -3.83 4.92
N SER A 78 13.73 -3.26 5.17
CA SER A 78 12.76 -3.78 6.15
C SER A 78 11.58 -4.49 5.50
N CYS A 79 10.86 -5.28 6.29
CA CYS A 79 9.63 -5.95 5.90
C CYS A 79 8.44 -5.47 6.74
N ARG A 80 7.25 -5.45 6.13
CA ARG A 80 5.98 -5.14 6.78
C ARG A 80 4.93 -6.17 6.39
N TYR A 81 4.25 -6.73 7.38
CA TYR A 81 3.10 -7.60 7.16
C TYR A 81 1.81 -6.78 7.23
N VAL A 82 0.95 -6.99 6.24
CA VAL A 82 -0.34 -6.35 6.07
C VAL A 82 -1.41 -7.42 6.07
N ILE A 83 -2.34 -7.33 7.01
CA ILE A 83 -3.49 -8.22 7.08
C ILE A 83 -4.61 -7.62 6.26
N VAL A 84 -5.10 -8.38 5.28
CA VAL A 84 -6.28 -8.04 4.48
C VAL A 84 -7.39 -9.00 4.87
N LYS A 85 -8.49 -8.47 5.38
CA LYS A 85 -9.65 -9.23 5.84
C LYS A 85 -10.85 -8.95 4.94
N LEU A 86 -11.40 -9.99 4.33
CA LEU A 86 -12.69 -9.98 3.63
C LEU A 86 -13.81 -10.14 4.66
N GLN A 87 -14.76 -9.20 4.65
CA GLN A 87 -15.97 -9.28 5.48
C GLN A 87 -16.87 -10.43 5.02
N ALA A 88 -17.67 -10.97 5.93
CA ALA A 88 -18.66 -12.00 5.61
C ALA A 88 -19.55 -11.57 4.43
N GLN A 89 -19.66 -12.43 3.43
CA GLN A 89 -20.50 -12.20 2.24
C GLN A 89 -21.71 -13.14 2.30
N GLU A 90 -22.91 -12.61 2.06
CA GLU A 90 -24.15 -13.40 2.09
C GLU A 90 -24.26 -14.38 0.91
N ALA A 91 -23.97 -13.89 -0.30
CA ALA A 91 -24.13 -14.65 -1.53
C ALA A 91 -22.80 -15.25 -2.01
N VAL A 92 -22.88 -16.47 -2.55
CA VAL A 92 -21.77 -17.08 -3.28
C VAL A 92 -21.65 -16.41 -4.65
N PRO A 93 -20.48 -15.87 -5.03
CA PRO A 93 -20.32 -15.25 -6.33
C PRO A 93 -20.38 -16.32 -7.44
N PRO A 94 -20.91 -15.98 -8.64
CA PRO A 94 -20.94 -16.90 -9.77
C PRO A 94 -19.54 -17.44 -10.11
N ASN A 95 -19.44 -18.76 -10.24
CA ASN A 95 -18.18 -19.48 -10.52
C ASN A 95 -17.05 -19.19 -9.52
N MET A 96 -17.35 -18.73 -8.29
CA MET A 96 -16.35 -18.30 -7.30
C MET A 96 -15.36 -17.24 -7.82
N ARG A 97 -15.82 -16.34 -8.71
CA ARG A 97 -14.97 -15.28 -9.29
C ARG A 97 -15.26 -13.92 -8.68
N CYS A 98 -14.21 -13.13 -8.49
CA CYS A 98 -14.29 -11.68 -8.24
C CYS A 98 -13.36 -10.95 -9.21
N HIS A 99 -13.56 -9.64 -9.40
CA HIS A 99 -12.71 -8.79 -10.23
C HIS A 99 -11.98 -7.77 -9.34
N ASP A 100 -11.70 -8.21 -8.12
CA ASP A 100 -11.22 -7.34 -7.07
C ASP A 100 -9.70 -7.23 -7.17
N MET A 101 -9.18 -6.04 -6.89
CA MET A 101 -7.78 -5.72 -7.09
C MET A 101 -7.28 -4.92 -5.91
N LEU A 102 -6.15 -5.37 -5.35
CA LEU A 102 -5.38 -4.66 -4.36
C LEU A 102 -4.25 -3.89 -5.05
N PHE A 103 -4.04 -2.66 -4.63
CA PHE A 103 -3.01 -1.75 -5.11
C PHE A 103 -2.09 -1.40 -3.94
N VAL A 104 -0.80 -1.67 -4.10
CA VAL A 104 0.25 -1.20 -3.19
C VAL A 104 0.91 0.02 -3.84
N GLN A 105 0.43 1.20 -3.46
CA GLN A 105 1.09 2.45 -3.82
C GLN A 105 2.32 2.62 -2.95
N ASN A 106 3.42 3.09 -3.54
CA ASN A 106 4.67 3.30 -2.81
C ASN A 106 5.47 4.47 -3.40
N THR A 107 6.23 5.14 -2.54
CA THR A 107 7.10 6.25 -2.92
C THR A 107 8.25 6.41 -1.92
N GLY A 108 9.39 6.92 -2.35
CA GLY A 108 10.52 7.24 -1.48
C GLY A 108 10.29 8.54 -0.73
N ILE A 109 10.65 8.60 0.55
CA ILE A 109 10.55 9.81 1.36
C ILE A 109 11.88 10.18 2.00
N THR A 110 12.05 11.48 2.28
CA THR A 110 13.25 11.99 2.96
C THR A 110 13.25 11.65 4.45
N GLN A 111 14.46 11.57 5.02
CA GLN A 111 14.65 11.41 6.46
C GLN A 111 13.95 12.52 7.24
N ASP A 112 14.04 13.77 6.76
CA ASP A 112 13.42 14.94 7.40
C ASP A 112 11.90 14.85 7.49
N LEU A 113 11.24 14.25 6.48
CA LEU A 113 9.80 14.01 6.54
C LEU A 113 9.48 12.87 7.53
N ALA A 114 10.30 11.83 7.55
CA ALA A 114 10.12 10.67 8.42
C ALA A 114 10.39 10.97 9.91
N SER A 115 11.22 11.97 10.22
CA SER A 115 11.60 12.34 11.59
C SER A 115 10.85 13.53 12.18
N ARG A 116 9.79 14.03 11.53
CA ARG A 116 8.98 15.12 12.08
C ARG A 116 8.26 14.62 13.34
N ASP A 117 8.16 15.47 14.36
CA ASP A 117 7.51 15.18 15.65
C ASP A 117 5.96 15.05 15.57
N GLY A 118 5.40 14.67 14.42
CA GLY A 118 3.97 14.47 14.21
C GLY A 118 3.69 13.25 13.34
N GLU A 119 2.47 12.72 13.41
CA GLU A 119 2.06 11.67 12.47
C GLU A 119 2.11 12.21 11.03
N ILE A 120 2.72 11.44 10.14
CA ILE A 120 2.76 11.75 8.71
C ILE A 120 1.33 11.71 8.17
N ASP A 121 0.89 12.81 7.55
CA ASP A 121 -0.34 12.80 6.75
C ASP A 121 -0.09 12.06 5.44
N TYR A 122 -0.39 10.75 5.46
CA TYR A 122 -0.24 9.90 4.30
C TYR A 122 -1.19 10.27 3.15
N LEU A 123 -2.34 10.90 3.43
CA LEU A 123 -3.25 11.32 2.37
C LEU A 123 -2.61 12.46 1.58
N GLU A 124 -2.17 13.51 2.26
CA GLU A 124 -1.49 14.65 1.63
C GLU A 124 -0.20 14.20 0.93
N LEU A 125 0.58 13.32 1.56
CA LEU A 125 1.80 12.76 0.97
C LEU A 125 1.54 12.08 -0.37
N PHE A 126 0.55 11.17 -0.43
CA PHE A 126 0.26 10.44 -1.65
C PHE A 126 -0.41 11.32 -2.72
N GLU A 127 -1.20 12.33 -2.35
CA GLU A 127 -1.74 13.32 -3.30
C GLU A 127 -0.61 14.10 -3.99
N LYS A 128 0.36 14.62 -3.22
CA LYS A 128 1.54 15.31 -3.76
C LYS A 128 2.40 14.39 -4.61
N ALA A 129 2.73 13.20 -4.11
CA ALA A 129 3.54 12.23 -4.84
C ALA A 129 2.89 11.79 -6.17
N MET A 130 1.56 11.71 -6.23
CA MET A 130 0.82 11.43 -7.46
C MET A 130 0.89 12.61 -8.45
N ALA A 131 0.75 13.84 -7.97
CA ALA A 131 0.88 15.05 -8.80
C ALA A 131 2.29 15.15 -9.41
N ASP A 132 3.31 14.80 -8.63
CA ASP A 132 4.71 14.78 -9.05
C ASP A 132 5.09 13.54 -9.89
N LYS A 133 4.16 12.59 -10.07
CA LYS A 133 4.34 11.33 -10.81
C LYS A 133 5.49 10.47 -10.28
N VAL A 134 5.61 10.39 -8.97
CA VAL A 134 6.65 9.65 -8.25
C VAL A 134 6.09 8.52 -7.37
N VAL A 135 4.88 8.08 -7.68
CA VAL A 135 4.23 6.91 -7.05
C VAL A 135 4.31 5.73 -7.99
N ASP A 136 4.95 4.67 -7.51
CA ASP A 136 4.87 3.35 -8.11
C ASP A 136 3.65 2.60 -7.55
N VAL A 137 3.06 1.73 -8.36
CA VAL A 137 1.89 0.94 -7.96
C VAL A 137 2.08 -0.52 -8.34
N VAL A 138 2.10 -1.39 -7.33
CA VAL A 138 2.00 -2.84 -7.53
C VAL A 138 0.53 -3.24 -7.51
N ARG A 139 0.09 -4.03 -8.49
CA ARG A 139 -1.29 -4.49 -8.63
C ARG A 139 -1.36 -5.99 -8.37
N LEU A 140 -2.19 -6.39 -7.40
CA LEU A 140 -2.45 -7.80 -7.09
C LEU A 140 -3.94 -8.10 -7.31
N PRO A 141 -4.26 -8.97 -8.27
CA PRO A 141 -5.58 -9.59 -8.36
C PRO A 141 -5.93 -10.32 -7.05
N ILE A 142 -7.19 -10.27 -6.66
CA ILE A 142 -7.74 -11.09 -5.59
C ILE A 142 -8.51 -12.24 -6.23
N VAL A 143 -8.31 -13.45 -5.71
CA VAL A 143 -9.03 -14.64 -6.16
C VAL A 143 -9.66 -15.36 -4.97
N TYR A 144 -10.83 -15.96 -5.21
CA TYR A 144 -11.50 -16.80 -4.22
C TYR A 144 -11.19 -18.26 -4.50
N VAL A 145 -10.86 -18.99 -3.45
CA VAL A 145 -10.62 -20.42 -3.48
C VAL A 145 -11.59 -21.12 -2.53
N THR A 146 -11.95 -22.36 -2.84
CA THR A 146 -12.75 -23.20 -1.95
C THR A 146 -11.88 -23.76 -0.83
N PRO A 147 -12.43 -23.99 0.38
CA PRO A 147 -11.73 -24.75 1.41
C PRO A 147 -11.31 -26.13 0.87
N GLU A 148 -10.12 -26.58 1.24
CA GLU A 148 -9.72 -27.98 1.03
C GLU A 148 -10.62 -28.87 1.92
N GLN A 149 -11.15 -29.96 1.36
CA GLN A 149 -12.08 -30.88 2.03
C GLN A 149 -11.35 -31.87 2.93
#